data_AF-A0AAN8HX47-F1
#
_entry.id   AF-A0AAN8HX47-F1
#
_cell.length_a   1.000
_cell.length_b   1.000
_cell.length_c   1.000
_cell.angle_alpha   90.00
_cell.angle_beta   90.00
_cell.angle_gamma   90.00
#
_symmetry.space_group_name_H-M   'P 1'
#
loop_
_entity.id
_entity.type
_entity.pdbx_description
1 polymer ?
#
loop_
_entity_poly.entity_id
_entity_poly.type
_entity_poly.pdbx_seq_one_letter_code
_entity_poly.pdbx_strand_id
1 'polypeptide(L)' 'MRAVVAAGVAVLCALLVAVLPGCVSELMTVVQEPLRAESSLLKPKVMIAIVARNAAHSLPHYLGCIERLEYPKERIAIW' A
#
# COMPACT_ATOMS: atom_id res chain seq x y z
N MET A 1 3.22 45.98 -0.78
CA MET A 1 2.34 44.97 -0.15
C MET A 1 2.16 43.71 -1.01
N ARG A 2 1.92 43.79 -2.34
CA ARG A 2 1.69 42.62 -3.22
C ARG A 2 2.90 41.68 -3.40
N ALA A 3 4.12 42.21 -3.45
CA ALA A 3 5.34 41.41 -3.67
C ALA A 3 5.71 40.52 -2.47
N VAL A 4 5.41 40.97 -1.25
CA VAL A 4 5.69 40.20 -0.01
C VAL A 4 4.75 39.00 0.11
N VAL A 5 3.50 39.15 -0.33
CA VAL A 5 2.52 38.05 -0.39
C VAL A 5 2.94 37.01 -1.44
N ALA A 6 3.38 37.44 -2.62
CA ALA A 6 3.88 36.52 -3.65
C ALA A 6 5.13 35.73 -3.19
N ALA A 7 6.07 36.39 -2.51
CA ALA A 7 7.24 35.73 -1.94
C ALA A 7 6.86 34.73 -0.84
N GLY A 8 5.91 35.07 0.04
CA GLY A 8 5.42 34.17 1.07
C GLY A 8 4.73 32.93 0.52
N VAL A 9 3.92 33.09 -0.54
CA VAL A 9 3.25 31.95 -1.22
C VAL A 9 4.28 31.06 -1.91
N ALA A 10 5.29 31.63 -2.55
CA ALA A 10 6.34 30.84 -3.20
C ALA A 10 7.16 30.03 -2.19
N VAL A 11 7.49 30.61 -1.04
CA VAL A 11 8.19 29.91 0.05
C VAL A 11 7.32 28.82 0.66
N LEU A 12 6.02 29.07 0.86
CA LEU A 12 5.09 28.08 1.37
C LEU A 12 4.93 26.91 0.39
N CYS A 13 4.79 27.18 -0.91
CA CYS A 13 4.74 26.16 -1.96
C CYS A 13 6.04 25.35 -2.05
N ALA A 14 7.20 26.01 -1.94
CA ALA A 14 8.49 25.33 -1.94
C ALA A 14 8.66 24.41 -0.72
N LEU A 15 8.22 24.85 0.47
CA LEU A 15 8.20 24.03 1.68
C LEU A 15 7.25 22.84 1.54
N LEU A 16 6.07 23.04 0.95
CA LEU A 16 5.10 21.96 0.72
C LEU A 16 5.66 20.91 -0.24
N VAL A 17 6.29 21.34 -1.34
CA VAL A 17 6.93 20.45 -2.32
C VAL A 17 8.13 19.72 -1.72
N ALA A 18 8.87 20.32 -0.79
CA ALA A 18 10.00 19.68 -0.12
C ALA A 18 9.59 18.62 0.92
N VAL A 19 8.44 18.80 1.57
CA VAL A 19 7.94 17.88 2.62
C VAL A 19 7.16 16.69 2.03
N LEU A 20 6.51 16.86 0.87
CA LEU A 20 5.76 15.81 0.19
C LEU A 20 6.54 14.52 -0.16
N PRO A 21 7.79 14.56 -0.70
CA PRO A 21 8.51 13.33 -1.06
C PRO A 21 9.01 12.54 0.17
N GLY A 22 9.15 13.17 1.34
CA GLY A 22 9.50 12.48 2.59
C GLY A 22 8.36 11.61 3.11
N CYS A 23 7.12 12.10 3.02
CA CYS A 23 5.93 11.37 3.49
C CYS A 23 5.56 10.16 2.63
N VAL A 24 5.89 10.17 1.34
CA VAL A 24 5.58 9.05 0.42
C VAL A 24 6.65 7.96 0.51
N SER A 25 7.90 8.30 0.86
CA SER A 25 9.01 7.34 0.92
C SER A 25 8.98 6.41 2.13
N GLU A 26 8.50 6.88 3.30
CA GLU A 26 8.46 6.02 4.50
C GLU A 26 7.33 4.98 4.49
N LEU A 27 6.27 5.17 3.70
CA LEU A 27 5.13 4.24 3.70
C LEU A 27 5.35 2.98 2.84
N MET A 28 6.42 2.95 2.05
CA MET A 28 6.68 1.90 1.05
C MET A 28 8.03 1.23 1.28
N THR A 29 8.31 0.77 2.50
CA THR A 29 9.28 -0.31 2.68
C THR A 29 8.67 -1.61 2.18
N VAL A 30 8.47 -1.72 0.86
CA VAL A 30 8.13 -2.98 0.21
C VAL A 30 9.35 -3.87 0.39
N VAL A 31 9.32 -4.75 1.39
CA VAL A 31 10.24 -5.88 1.50
C VAL A 31 9.94 -6.78 0.30
N GLN A 32 10.62 -6.52 -0.82
CA GLN A 32 10.63 -7.45 -1.93
C GLN A 32 11.58 -8.58 -1.55
N GLU A 33 11.02 -9.64 -0.99
CA GLU A 33 11.71 -10.93 -0.96
C GLU A 33 12.07 -11.30 -2.41
N PRO A 34 13.30 -11.76 -2.68
CA PRO A 34 13.67 -12.23 -4.01
C PRO A 34 12.69 -13.31 -4.48
N LEU A 35 12.01 -13.07 -5.60
CA LEU A 35 11.11 -14.05 -6.23
C LEU A 35 11.93 -15.24 -6.73
N ARG A 36 12.19 -16.20 -5.84
CA ARG A 36 12.75 -17.50 -6.19
C ARG A 36 11.74 -18.18 -7.11
N ALA A 37 12.20 -18.68 -8.25
CA ALA A 37 11.34 -19.38 -9.21
C ALA A 37 10.59 -20.51 -8.48
N GLU A 38 9.27 -20.40 -8.44
CA GLU A 38 8.40 -21.40 -7.82
C GLU A 38 8.52 -22.72 -8.59
N SER A 39 8.67 -23.83 -7.86
CA SER A 39 8.66 -25.16 -8.47
C SER A 39 7.30 -25.44 -9.09
N SER A 40 7.23 -25.97 -10.31
CA SER A 40 5.99 -26.23 -11.06
C SER A 40 5.00 -27.20 -10.38
N LEU A 41 5.45 -27.92 -9.35
CA LEU A 41 4.63 -28.85 -8.56
C LEU A 41 3.81 -28.15 -7.47
N LEU A 42 4.15 -26.91 -7.12
CA LEU A 42 3.46 -26.14 -6.11
C LEU A 42 2.57 -25.10 -6.80
N LYS A 43 1.44 -24.74 -6.17
CA LYS A 43 0.64 -23.56 -6.58
C LYS A 43 1.54 -22.29 -6.56
N PRO A 44 1.18 -21.08 -7.02
CA PRO A 44 2.03 -19.90 -6.79
C PRO A 44 1.92 -19.33 -5.35
N LYS A 45 2.85 -18.50 -4.90
CA LYS A 45 2.59 -17.61 -3.74
C LYS A 45 1.81 -16.39 -4.22
N VAL A 46 0.81 -15.96 -3.47
CA VAL A 46 -0.08 -14.85 -3.86
C VAL A 46 -0.16 -13.80 -2.76
N MET A 47 -0.15 -12.53 -3.14
CA MET A 47 -0.40 -11.38 -2.27
C MET A 47 -1.74 -10.77 -2.65
N ILE A 48 -2.63 -10.59 -1.68
CA ILE A 48 -3.94 -9.97 -1.84
C ILE A 48 -3.91 -8.62 -1.12
N ALA A 49 -3.84 -7.54 -1.88
CA ALA A 49 -3.95 -6.18 -1.34
C ALA A 49 -5.43 -5.78 -1.25
N ILE A 50 -5.90 -5.41 -0.06
CA ILE A 50 -7.32 -5.08 0.21
C ILE A 50 -7.45 -3.59 0.54
N VAL A 51 -8.15 -2.84 -0.32
CA VAL A 51 -8.51 -1.45 -0.04
C VAL A 51 -9.92 -1.38 0.58
N ALA A 52 -10.00 -1.27 1.91
CA ALA A 52 -11.25 -1.32 2.66
C ALA A 52 -11.72 0.05 3.20
N ARG A 53 -12.10 0.99 2.33
CA ARG A 53 -12.62 2.31 2.74
C ARG A 53 -14.09 2.19 3.22
N ASN A 54 -14.36 2.55 4.48
CA ASN A 54 -15.71 2.51 5.09
C ASN A 54 -16.40 1.12 5.04
N ALA A 55 -15.63 0.03 4.95
CA ALA A 55 -16.15 -1.31 4.75
C ALA A 55 -16.22 -2.13 6.06
N ALA A 56 -16.26 -1.49 7.23
CA ALA A 56 -16.13 -2.18 8.52
C ALA A 56 -17.13 -3.35 8.71
N HIS A 57 -18.37 -3.20 8.23
CA HIS A 57 -19.41 -4.22 8.38
C HIS A 57 -19.36 -5.33 7.33
N SER A 58 -18.81 -5.07 6.15
CA SER A 58 -18.72 -6.05 5.06
C SER A 58 -17.36 -6.73 4.97
N LEU A 59 -16.30 -6.12 5.52
CA LEU A 59 -14.95 -6.66 5.53
C LEU A 59 -14.87 -8.07 6.14
N PRO A 60 -15.52 -8.38 7.28
CA PRO A 60 -15.50 -9.74 7.84
C PRO A 60 -16.06 -10.80 6.88
N HIS A 61 -17.08 -10.44 6.08
CA HIS A 61 -17.63 -11.34 5.07
C HIS A 61 -16.60 -11.66 3.98
N TYR A 62 -15.92 -10.63 3.45
CA TYR A 62 -14.90 -10.80 2.40
C TYR A 62 -13.65 -11.55 2.91
N LEU A 63 -13.20 -11.27 4.13
CA LEU A 63 -12.11 -12.04 4.75
C LEU A 63 -12.52 -13.50 4.96
N GLY A 64 -13.77 -13.75 5.38
CA GLY A 64 -14.32 -15.11 5.46
C GLY A 64 -14.34 -15.83 4.10
N CYS A 65 -14.55 -15.13 2.99
CA CYS A 65 -14.43 -15.71 1.66
C CYS A 65 -12.99 -16.15 1.34
N ILE A 66 -11.99 -15.35 1.74
CA ILE A 66 -10.57 -15.69 1.56
C ILE A 66 -10.19 -16.92 2.41
N GLU A 67 -10.70 -17.00 3.64
CA GLU A 67 -10.53 -18.16 4.52
C GLU A 67 -11.13 -19.45 3.93
N ARG A 68 -12.20 -19.35 3.14
CA ARG A 68 -12.85 -20.50 2.52
C ARG A 68 -12.23 -20.95 1.20
N LEU A 69 -11.24 -20.23 0.66
CA LEU A 69 -10.55 -20.64 -0.57
C LEU A 69 -9.83 -21.99 -0.39
N GLU A 70 -10.01 -22.91 -1.33
CA GLU A 70 -9.25 -24.18 -1.43
C GLU A 70 -7.83 -23.93 -1.95
N TYR A 71 -7.07 -23.20 -1.14
CA TYR A 71 -5.71 -22.78 -1.43
C TYR A 71 -4.86 -22.89 -0.15
N PRO A 72 -3.59 -23.34 -0.26
CA PRO A 72 -2.67 -23.35 0.88
C PRO A 72 -2.56 -21.95 1.54
N LYS A 73 -2.98 -21.83 2.80
CA LYS A 73 -3.07 -20.55 3.52
C LYS A 73 -1.69 -19.95 3.80
N GLU A 74 -0.72 -20.81 4.05
CA GLU A 74 0.71 -20.51 4.20
C GLU A 74 1.34 -19.87 2.94
N ARG A 75 0.58 -19.74 1.85
CA ARG A 75 1.02 -19.17 0.57
C ARG A 75 0.18 -17.99 0.11
N ILE A 76 -0.75 -17.53 0.95
CA ILE A 76 -1.50 -16.30 0.77
C ILE A 76 -0.97 -15.29 1.79
N ALA A 77 -0.57 -14.13 1.30
CA ALA A 77 -0.33 -12.94 2.12
C ALA A 77 -1.46 -11.93 1.88
N ILE A 78 -1.87 -11.22 2.93
CA ILE A 78 -2.88 -10.16 2.86
C ILE A 78 -2.21 -8.85 3.31
N TRP A 79 -2.47 -7.77 2.55
CA TRP A 79 -1.99 -6.42 2.85
C TRP A 79 -3.14 -5.42 2.84
#